data_AF-A0A3D3IEZ3-F1
#
_entry.id   AF-A0A3D3IEZ3-F1
#
_cell.length_a   1.000
_cell.length_b   1.000
_cell.length_c   1.000
_cell.angle_alpha   90.00
_cell.angle_beta   90.00
_cell.angle_gamma   90.00
#
_symmetry.space_group_name_H-M   'P 1'
#
loop_
_entity.id
_entity.type
_entity.pdbx_description
1 polymer ?
#
loop_
_entity_poly.entity_id
_entity_poly.type
_entity_poly.pdbx_seq_one_letter_code
_entity_poly.pdbx_strand_id
1 'polypeptide(L)' 'GFTKVLREELKRFGIRVTAVIAGAAYTASWEKSDLPRERFMKAQDVADALFGAYSLSPQAVMEELIIRPQLGDI' A
#
# COMPACT_ATOMS: atom_id res chain seq x y z
N GLY A 1 -1.34 2.28 -14.56
CA GLY A 1 -0.72 2.14 -15.89
C GLY A 1 0.66 1.52 -15.78
N PHE A 2 1.64 2.30 -15.31
CA PHE A 2 3.04 1.89 -15.21
C PHE A 2 3.28 0.55 -14.49
N THR A 3 2.69 0.34 -13.31
CA THR A 3 2.84 -0.92 -12.56
C THR A 3 2.39 -2.15 -13.34
N LYS A 4 1.35 -2.02 -14.18
CA LYS A 4 0.84 -3.13 -15.01
C LYS A 4 1.84 -3.50 -16.12
N VAL A 5 2.52 -2.50 -16.69
CA VAL A 5 3.60 -2.74 -17.67
C VAL A 5 4.77 -3.46 -17.00
N LEU A 6 5.23 -2.96 -15.84
CA LEU A 6 6.29 -3.62 -15.08
C LEU A 6 5.93 -5.04 -14.71
N ARG A 7 4.69 -5.29 -14.28
CA ARG A 7 4.20 -6.63 -13.95
C ARG A 7 4.33 -7.58 -15.15
N GLU A 8 3.92 -7.15 -16.33
CA GLU A 8 3.99 -7.95 -17.55
C GLU A 8 5.42 -8.19 -18.02
N GLU A 9 6.30 -7.19 -17.95
CA GLU A 9 7.69 -7.31 -18.36
C GLU A 9 8.52 -8.17 -17.41
N LEU A 10 8.24 -8.09 -16.10
CA LEU A 10 9.07 -8.67 -15.05
C LEU A 10 8.66 -10.08 -14.64
N LYS A 11 7.43 -10.53 -14.95
CA LYS A 11 6.94 -11.87 -14.54
C LYS A 11 7.77 -13.03 -15.05
N ARG A 12 8.33 -12.92 -16.26
CA ARG A 12 9.20 -13.95 -16.86
C ARG A 12 10.53 -14.13 -16.12
N PHE A 13 10.90 -13.16 -15.29
CA PHE A 13 12.11 -13.19 -14.45
C PHE A 13 11.80 -13.60 -13.00
N GLY A 14 10.55 -13.99 -12.69
CA GLY A 14 10.15 -14.34 -11.32
C GLY A 14 10.06 -13.16 -10.36
N ILE A 15 10.06 -11.92 -10.88
CA ILE A 15 9.96 -10.71 -10.06
C ILE A 15 8.48 -10.37 -9.85
N ARG A 16 8.06 -10.25 -8.59
CA ARG A 16 6.71 -9.83 -8.20
C ARG A 16 6.62 -8.30 -8.20
N VAL A 17 5.47 -7.77 -8.61
CA VAL A 17 5.20 -6.34 -8.66
C VAL A 17 3.87 -6.08 -7.97
N THR A 18 3.88 -5.19 -6.98
CA THR A 18 2.71 -4.77 -6.19
C THR A 18 2.61 -3.25 -6.20
N ALA A 19 1.49 -2.68 -6.65
CA ALA A 19 1.18 -1.28 -6.44
C ALA A 19 0.61 -1.10 -5.02
N VAL A 20 1.27 -0.29 -4.20
CA VAL A 20 0.76 0.11 -2.88
C VAL A 20 0.08 1.47 -3.02
N ILE A 21 -1.23 1.51 -2.81
CA ILE A 21 -2.09 2.68 -2.98
C ILE A 21 -2.72 2.97 -1.61
N ALA A 22 -1.94 3.62 -0.75
CA ALA A 22 -2.36 4.00 0.58
C ALA A 22 -3.03 5.38 0.59
N GLY A 23 -4.18 5.48 1.26
CA GLY A 23 -4.79 6.74 1.66
C GLY A 23 -4.02 7.40 2.81
N ALA A 24 -4.65 8.38 3.46
CA ALA A 24 -4.01 9.18 4.50
C ALA A 24 -3.62 8.34 5.73
N ALA A 25 -2.31 8.07 5.86
CA ALA A 25 -1.71 7.51 7.06
C ALA A 25 -0.97 8.61 7.84
N TYR A 26 -1.10 8.61 9.16
CA TYR A 26 -0.46 9.62 9.99
C TYR A 26 1.06 9.42 10.03
N THR A 27 1.78 10.37 9.44
CA THR A 27 3.24 10.44 9.37
C THR A 27 3.70 11.88 9.62
N ALA A 28 5.01 12.13 9.62
CA ALA A 28 5.57 13.47 9.80
C ALA A 28 5.02 14.51 8.80
N SER A 29 4.58 14.10 7.60
CA SER A 29 3.99 15.02 6.63
C SER A 29 2.65 15.61 7.07
N TRP A 30 1.99 14.99 8.05
CA TRP A 30 0.68 15.39 8.58
C TRP A 30 0.76 16.06 9.95
N GLU A 31 1.96 16.26 10.53
CA GLU A 31 2.14 16.83 11.87
C GLU A 31 1.53 18.23 12.04
N LYS A 32 1.45 19.02 10.95
CA LYS A 32 0.88 20.37 10.94
C LYS A 32 -0.58 20.41 10.50
N SER A 33 -1.23 19.24 10.37
CA SER A 33 -2.65 19.18 10.04
C SER A 33 -3.49 19.46 11.29
N ASP A 34 -4.51 20.29 11.15
CA ASP A 34 -5.51 20.53 12.22
C ASP A 34 -6.54 19.39 12.33
N LEU A 35 -6.35 18.30 11.57
CA LEU A 35 -7.28 17.18 11.54
C LEU A 35 -7.06 16.20 12.70
N PRO A 36 -8.13 15.56 13.20
CA PRO A 36 -8.02 14.60 14.29
C PRO A 36 -7.15 13.41 13.87
N ARG A 37 -6.22 12.98 14.73
CA ARG A 37 -5.30 11.87 14.43
C ARG A 37 -6.05 10.56 14.12
N GLU A 38 -7.17 10.34 14.77
CA GLU A 38 -8.07 9.20 14.58
C GLU A 38 -8.75 9.15 13.21
N ARG A 39 -8.72 10.24 12.43
CA ARG A 39 -9.17 10.23 11.03
C ARG A 39 -8.19 9.51 10.11
N PHE A 40 -6.92 9.44 10.48
CA PHE A 40 -5.87 8.84 9.67
C PHE A 40 -5.74 7.35 9.98
N MET A 41 -5.25 6.58 8.99
CA MET A 41 -4.68 5.27 9.27
C MET A 41 -3.38 5.42 10.08
N LYS A 42 -2.97 4.37 10.79
CA LYS A 42 -1.61 4.31 11.34
C LYS A 42 -0.65 3.95 10.21
N ALA A 43 0.57 4.50 10.25
CA ALA A 43 1.63 4.07 9.33
C ALA A 43 1.91 2.56 9.44
N GLN A 44 1.71 1.98 10.63
CA GLN A 44 1.82 0.54 10.86
C GLN A 44 0.82 -0.28 10.04
N ASP A 45 -0.40 0.23 9.81
CA ASP A 45 -1.42 -0.48 9.02
C ASP A 45 -0.93 -0.69 7.57
N VAL A 46 -0.23 0.30 7.00
CA VAL A 46 0.40 0.21 5.68
C VAL A 46 1.55 -0.79 5.68
N ALA A 47 2.39 -0.77 6.73
CA ALA A 47 3.53 -1.67 6.86
C ALA A 47 3.10 -3.14 6.99
N ASP A 48 2.10 -3.43 7.83
CA ASP A 48 1.58 -4.78 8.04
C ASP A 48 0.94 -5.32 6.77
N ALA A 49 0.18 -4.49 6.05
CA ALA A 49 -0.44 -4.87 4.78
C ALA A 49 0.63 -5.18 3.71
N LEU A 50 1.66 -4.34 3.59
CA LEU A 50 2.80 -4.59 2.69
C LEU A 50 3.53 -5.88 3.06
N PHE A 51 3.79 -6.10 4.35
CA PHE A 51 4.47 -7.31 4.82
C PHE A 51 3.65 -8.57 4.55
N GLY A 52 2.32 -8.51 4.71
CA GLY A 52 1.40 -9.57 4.33
C GLY A 52 1.47 -9.90 2.84
N ALA A 53 1.46 -8.87 1.98
CA ALA A 53 1.60 -9.05 0.53
C ALA A 53 2.94 -9.67 0.15
N TYR A 54 4.03 -9.26 0.81
CA TYR A 54 5.36 -9.81 0.61
C TYR A 54 5.47 -11.28 1.07
N SER A 55 4.82 -11.63 2.18
CA SER A 55 4.90 -12.94 2.83
C SER A 55 4.09 -14.04 2.14
N LEU A 56 3.34 -13.71 1.08
CA LEU A 56 2.66 -14.71 0.26
C LEU A 56 3.64 -15.69 -0.38
N SER A 57 3.15 -16.90 -0.68
CA SER A 57 3.96 -17.94 -1.33
C SER A 57 4.54 -17.45 -2.67
N PRO A 58 5.63 -18.07 -3.18
CA PRO A 58 6.25 -17.67 -4.44
C PRO A 58 5.32 -17.74 -5.66
N GLN A 59 4.21 -18.49 -5.57
CA GLN A 59 3.24 -18.65 -6.66
C GLN A 59 2.21 -17.52 -6.71
N ALA A 60 2.07 -16.74 -5.64
CA ALA A 60 1.07 -15.70 -5.52
C ALA A 60 1.71 -14.30 -5.56
N VAL A 61 1.03 -13.39 -6.24
CA VAL A 61 1.34 -11.95 -6.24
C VAL A 61 0.08 -11.15 -5.98
N MET A 62 0.14 -10.26 -5.01
CA MET A 62 -0.86 -9.23 -4.82
C MET A 62 -0.50 -8.06 -5.74
N GLU A 63 -1.24 -7.87 -6.83
CA GLU A 63 -0.85 -6.87 -7.85
C GLU A 63 -1.19 -5.43 -7.42
N GLU A 64 -2.29 -5.25 -6.70
CA GLU A 64 -2.71 -3.96 -6.14
C GLU A 64 -3.12 -4.13 -4.66
N LEU A 65 -2.55 -3.28 -3.80
CA LEU A 65 -2.88 -3.16 -2.39
C LEU A 65 -3.46 -1.77 -2.17
N ILE A 66 -4.78 -1.69 -2.01
CA ILE A 66 -5.50 -0.44 -1.80
C ILE A 66 -5.99 -0.42 -0.37
N ILE A 67 -5.53 0.57 0.41
CA ILE A 67 -5.89 0.73 1.82
C ILE A 67 -6.25 2.19 2.08
N ARG A 68 -7.33 2.44 2.83
CA ARG A 68 -7.86 3.78 3.10
C ARG A 68 -8.31 3.91 4.54
N PRO A 69 -8.36 5.14 5.10
CA PRO A 69 -9.03 5.34 6.38
C PRO A 69 -10.47 4.84 6.31
N GLN A 70 -10.93 4.22 7.41
CA GLN A 70 -12.23 3.56 7.45
C GLN A 70 -13.40 4.51 7.13
N LEU A 71 -13.26 5.78 7.49
CA LEU A 71 -14.27 6.81 7.29
C LEU A 71 -14.07 7.61 5.98
N GLY A 72 -13.33 7.03 5.02
CA GLY A 72 -13.06 7.63 3.72
C GLY A 72 -11.85 8.58 3.72
N ASP A 73 -11.66 9.20 2.56
CA ASP A 73 -10.52 10.08 2.31
C ASP A 73 -10.56 11.36 3.19
N ILE A 74 -9.42 12.05 3.22
CA ILE A 74 -9.15 13.24 4.01
C ILE A 74 -8.75 14.39 3.08
#